data_AF-A0A2D7JGP0-F1
#
_entry.id   AF-A0A2D7JGP0-F1
#
_cell.length_a   1.000
_cell.length_b   1.000
_cell.length_c   1.000
_cell.angle_alpha   90.00
_cell.angle_beta   90.00
_cell.angle_gamma   90.00
#
_symmetry.space_group_name_H-M   'P 1'
#
loop_
_entity.id
_entity.type
_entity.pdbx_description
1 polymer ?
#
loop_
_entity_poly.entity_id
_entity_poly.type
_entity_poly.pdbx_seq_one_letter_code
_entity_poly.pdbx_strand_id
1 'polypeptide(L)'
;MTNILTNSAALKSLYHLQRNEGTATQATERLASGSRLNKAGDDAAGAAIVNRMTSQINGMEVAIRNAGDAISMAQTAEGALNEVSEILQRMRELGVQAANGTYSGADRVALNEEVGSLKKELIRISEATQFNTSKLLNGTFQDTEFEIGYDESPQHTHTLSIENVKPTALGIWSSSSQLEKTATAASSIDAGTITTSATHGFESGDIVTYEVPAGSTPVSGLVSGRQYKIVEPLAANTFGLTDVENTPNNNPDDNIIAFDGAATFTGAGTKFHLANIAGSPSTTASNSTTALNSLTNKDETLKVYGYVGDATISYATGATSKEISEAITAQSSTTGVTAYAETNAR
;
A
#
# COMPACT_ATOMS: atom_id res chain seq x y z
N MET A 1 68.94 56.90 -49.71
CA MET A 1 67.52 56.60 -49.45
C MET A 1 66.81 57.84 -48.92
N THR A 2 66.58 58.84 -49.76
CA THR A 2 65.85 60.06 -49.40
C THR A 2 64.94 60.42 -50.57
N ASN A 3 63.76 59.78 -50.61
CA ASN A 3 62.72 60.08 -51.59
C ASN A 3 61.67 60.94 -50.89
N ILE A 4 61.36 62.13 -51.43
CA ILE A 4 60.58 63.17 -50.74
C ILE A 4 59.06 62.88 -50.84
N LEU A 5 58.62 62.11 -51.84
CA LEU A 5 57.20 61.76 -52.04
C LEU A 5 56.65 60.78 -50.99
N THR A 6 57.50 59.95 -50.38
CA THR A 6 57.09 58.96 -49.36
C THR A 6 57.93 59.14 -48.10
N ASN A 7 57.34 59.80 -47.11
CA ASN A 7 57.96 59.97 -45.79
C ASN A 7 57.78 58.70 -44.95
N SER A 8 58.74 57.77 -45.05
CA SER A 8 58.73 56.51 -44.33
C SER A 8 58.80 56.67 -42.80
N ALA A 9 59.45 57.73 -42.31
CA ALA A 9 59.51 58.02 -40.87
C ALA A 9 58.13 58.43 -40.32
N ALA A 10 57.42 59.30 -41.04
CA ALA A 10 56.04 59.67 -40.68
C ALA A 10 55.08 58.48 -40.76
N LEU A 11 55.20 57.63 -41.79
CA LEU A 11 54.36 56.43 -41.94
C LEU A 11 54.58 55.43 -40.80
N LYS A 12 55.83 55.26 -40.36
CA LYS A 12 56.18 54.40 -39.23
C LYS A 12 55.66 54.96 -37.90
N SER A 13 55.75 56.28 -37.68
CA SER A 13 55.16 56.92 -36.51
C SER A 13 53.63 56.80 -36.48
N LEU A 14 52.96 56.95 -37.64
CA LEU A 14 51.52 56.76 -37.76
C LEU A 14 51.10 55.32 -37.43
N TYR A 15 51.82 54.32 -37.95
CA TYR A 15 51.57 52.90 -37.64
C TYR A 15 51.66 52.61 -36.12
N HIS A 16 52.69 53.13 -35.45
CA HIS A 16 52.84 52.98 -34.00
C HIS A 16 51.74 53.73 -33.22
N LEU A 17 51.34 54.92 -33.67
CA LEU A 17 50.25 55.69 -33.05
C LEU A 17 48.92 54.95 -33.13
N GLN A 18 48.56 54.41 -34.31
CA GLN A 18 47.33 53.62 -34.49
C GLN A 18 47.33 52.37 -33.60
N ARG A 19 48.48 51.70 -33.43
CA ARG A 19 48.60 50.56 -32.53
C ARG A 19 48.41 50.96 -31.07
N ASN A 20 49.00 52.08 -30.64
CA ASN A 20 48.83 52.61 -29.29
C ASN A 20 47.37 53.02 -29.02
N GLU A 21 46.71 53.66 -29.98
CA GLU A 21 45.29 54.02 -29.90
C GLU A 21 44.42 52.78 -29.69
N GLY A 22 44.64 51.71 -30.47
CA GLY A 22 43.94 50.43 -30.28
C GLY A 22 44.15 49.81 -28.88
N THR A 23 45.38 49.86 -28.35
CA THR A 23 45.65 49.37 -26.99
C THR A 23 45.00 50.23 -25.90
N ALA A 24 44.95 51.55 -26.10
CA ALA A 24 44.29 52.47 -25.18
C ALA A 24 42.77 52.24 -25.17
N THR A 25 42.14 52.07 -26.33
CA THR A 25 40.72 51.72 -26.43
C THR A 25 40.40 50.41 -25.72
N GLN A 26 41.20 49.36 -25.91
CA GLN A 26 41.00 48.08 -25.20
C GLN A 26 41.18 48.24 -23.68
N ALA A 27 42.17 49.02 -23.22
CA ALA A 27 42.35 49.30 -21.80
C ALA A 27 41.15 50.05 -21.20
N THR A 28 40.59 51.03 -21.92
CA THR A 28 39.37 51.73 -21.49
C THR A 28 38.15 50.83 -21.46
N GLU A 29 38.00 49.90 -22.41
CA GLU A 29 36.91 48.92 -22.44
C GLU A 29 36.97 47.97 -21.23
N ARG A 30 38.16 47.47 -20.91
CA ARG A 30 38.40 46.63 -19.72
C ARG A 30 38.19 47.40 -18.42
N LEU A 31 38.59 48.67 -18.37
CA LEU A 31 38.37 49.51 -17.19
C LEU A 31 36.88 49.79 -16.97
N ALA A 32 36.13 50.11 -18.03
CA ALA A 32 34.70 50.42 -17.94
C ALA A 32 33.84 49.20 -17.56
N SER A 33 34.20 48.02 -18.07
CA SER A 33 33.51 46.76 -17.75
C SER A 33 33.97 46.11 -16.44
N GLY A 34 35.14 46.51 -15.92
CA GLY A 34 35.82 45.81 -14.82
C GLY A 34 36.30 44.40 -15.18
N SER A 35 36.13 43.95 -16.42
CA SER A 35 36.44 42.60 -16.87
C SER A 35 37.66 42.60 -17.77
N ARG A 36 38.61 41.70 -17.48
CA ARG A 36 39.82 41.54 -18.30
C ARG A 36 39.52 40.94 -19.68
N LEU A 37 38.46 40.16 -19.78
CA LEU A 37 38.00 39.47 -20.98
C LEU A 37 36.64 40.05 -21.39
N ASN A 38 36.60 40.82 -22.48
CA ASN A 38 35.34 41.38 -23.01
C ASN A 38 34.96 40.82 -24.39
N LYS A 39 35.94 40.28 -25.13
CA LYS A 39 35.74 39.74 -26.49
C LYS A 39 36.30 38.32 -26.57
N ALA A 40 35.62 37.46 -27.31
CA ALA A 40 36.07 36.08 -27.55
C ALA A 40 37.45 36.00 -28.25
N GLY A 41 37.85 37.06 -28.96
CA GLY A 41 39.16 37.15 -29.61
C GLY A 41 40.33 37.56 -28.71
N ASP A 42 40.07 38.06 -27.49
CA ASP A 42 41.14 38.50 -26.57
C ASP A 42 41.89 37.30 -25.95
N ASP A 43 41.17 36.23 -25.62
CA ASP A 43 41.69 34.96 -25.13
C ASP A 43 40.59 33.89 -25.28
N ALA A 44 40.66 33.09 -26.36
CA ALA A 44 39.64 32.09 -26.67
C ALA A 44 39.56 30.99 -25.60
N ALA A 45 40.69 30.61 -24.99
CA ALA A 45 40.72 29.61 -23.93
C ALA A 45 40.17 30.16 -22.61
N GLY A 46 40.54 31.39 -22.25
CA GLY A 46 40.01 32.09 -21.09
C GLY A 46 38.50 32.34 -21.20
N ALA A 47 38.02 32.76 -22.38
CA ALA A 47 36.60 32.95 -22.64
C ALA A 47 35.80 31.63 -22.51
N ALA A 48 36.34 30.51 -23.00
CA ALA A 48 35.70 29.21 -22.87
C ALA A 48 35.58 28.76 -21.39
N ILE A 49 36.62 29.00 -20.59
CA ILE A 49 36.60 28.68 -19.15
C ILE A 49 35.58 29.56 -18.42
N VAL A 50 35.56 30.87 -18.69
CA VAL A 50 34.60 31.80 -18.08
C VAL A 50 33.17 31.41 -18.45
N ASN A 51 32.87 31.15 -19.72
CA ASN A 51 31.54 30.71 -20.15
C ASN A 51 31.11 29.41 -19.47
N ARG A 52 32.03 28.44 -19.35
CA ARG A 52 31.76 27.21 -18.60
C ARG A 52 31.45 27.52 -17.13
N MET A 53 32.27 28.32 -16.46
CA MET A 53 32.04 28.70 -15.05
C MET A 53 30.73 29.48 -14.88
N THR A 54 30.38 30.38 -15.79
CA THR A 54 29.10 31.10 -15.77
C THR A 54 27.92 30.13 -15.94
N SER A 55 28.03 29.15 -16.83
CA SER A 55 27.02 28.10 -16.97
C SER A 55 26.88 27.27 -15.69
N GLN A 56 28.00 26.94 -15.03
CA GLN A 56 28.00 26.22 -13.76
C GLN A 56 27.33 27.03 -12.65
N ILE A 57 27.65 28.33 -12.54
CA ILE A 57 27.03 29.24 -11.57
C ILE A 57 25.51 29.31 -11.78
N ASN A 58 25.08 29.53 -13.02
CA ASN A 58 23.64 29.59 -13.34
C ASN A 58 22.94 28.27 -13.04
N GLY A 59 23.59 27.12 -13.33
CA GLY A 59 23.08 25.81 -12.95
C GLY A 59 22.96 25.65 -11.44
N MET A 60 23.98 26.06 -10.68
CA MET A 60 23.95 26.05 -9.22
C MET A 60 22.86 26.96 -8.63
N GLU A 61 22.57 28.12 -9.23
CA GLU A 61 21.46 28.97 -8.79
C GLU A 61 20.09 28.32 -8.97
N VAL A 62 19.91 27.49 -10.00
CA VAL A 62 18.71 26.67 -10.17
C VAL A 62 18.69 25.54 -9.12
N ALA A 63 19.81 24.85 -8.92
CA ALA A 63 19.94 23.81 -7.91
C ALA A 63 19.62 24.30 -6.49
N ILE A 64 20.07 25.51 -6.12
CA ILE A 64 19.76 26.12 -4.82
C ILE A 64 18.25 26.35 -4.67
N ARG A 65 17.57 26.78 -5.74
CA ARG A 65 16.10 26.92 -5.73
C ARG A 65 15.40 25.57 -5.61
N ASN A 66 15.83 24.56 -6.36
CA ASN A 66 15.29 23.20 -6.28
C ASN A 66 15.46 22.62 -4.87
N ALA A 67 16.63 22.82 -4.25
CA ALA A 67 16.88 22.42 -2.87
C ALA A 67 15.96 23.17 -1.88
N GLY A 68 15.71 24.46 -2.10
CA GLY A 68 14.76 25.24 -1.30
C GLY A 68 13.32 24.70 -1.39
N ASP A 69 12.90 24.26 -2.58
CA ASP A 69 11.59 23.63 -2.79
C ASP A 69 11.52 22.25 -2.10
N ALA A 70 12.59 21.45 -2.20
CA ALA A 70 12.69 20.17 -1.50
C ALA A 70 12.60 20.33 0.03
N ILE A 71 13.28 21.34 0.60
CA ILE A 71 13.20 21.67 2.03
C ILE A 71 11.78 22.06 2.42
N SER A 72 11.16 22.97 1.66
CA SER A 72 9.80 23.44 1.94
C SER A 72 8.76 22.31 1.90
N MET A 73 8.94 21.39 0.95
CA MET A 73 8.13 20.18 0.83
C MET A 73 8.35 19.22 1.99
N ALA A 74 9.60 18.97 2.37
CA ALA A 74 9.94 18.12 3.52
C ALA A 74 9.35 18.70 4.83
N GLN A 75 9.41 20.01 5.03
CA GLN A 75 8.80 20.68 6.19
C GLN A 75 7.27 20.54 6.20
N THR A 76 6.63 20.65 5.03
CA THR A 76 5.18 20.43 4.91
C THR A 76 4.81 18.98 5.28
N ALA A 77 5.61 18.00 4.83
CA ALA A 77 5.43 16.61 5.21
C ALA A 77 5.67 16.39 6.71
N GLU A 78 6.74 16.95 7.28
CA GLU A 78 7.08 16.85 8.70
C GLU A 78 5.98 17.42 9.60
N GLY A 79 5.43 18.59 9.27
CA GLY A 79 4.30 19.18 9.99
C GLY A 79 3.08 18.26 10.02
N ALA A 80 2.74 17.66 8.87
CA ALA A 80 1.64 16.70 8.81
C ALA A 80 1.95 15.37 9.52
N LEU A 81 3.21 14.93 9.56
CA LEU A 81 3.64 13.75 10.31
C LEU A 81 3.56 13.95 11.83
N ASN A 82 3.79 15.17 12.31
CA ASN A 82 3.59 15.49 13.73
C ASN A 82 2.12 15.28 14.14
N GLU A 83 1.17 15.76 13.33
CA GLU A 83 -0.27 15.51 13.55
C GLU A 83 -0.61 14.01 13.53
N VAL A 84 -0.02 13.26 12.59
CA VAL A 84 -0.17 11.79 12.55
C VAL A 84 0.35 11.16 13.84
N SER A 85 1.50 11.60 14.36
CA SER A 85 2.07 11.11 15.61
C SER A 85 1.16 11.38 16.81
N GLU A 86 0.61 12.60 16.93
CA GLU A 86 -0.33 12.96 18.00
C GLU A 86 -1.61 12.10 17.95
N ILE A 87 -2.16 11.88 16.75
CA ILE A 87 -3.32 11.00 16.57
C ILE A 87 -3.00 9.57 16.98
N LEU A 88 -1.84 9.03 16.57
CA LEU A 88 -1.43 7.67 16.94
C LEU A 88 -1.21 7.53 18.45
N GLN A 89 -0.67 8.55 19.11
CA GLN A 89 -0.56 8.58 20.56
C GLN A 89 -1.94 8.57 21.23
N ARG A 90 -2.89 9.37 20.73
CA ARG A 90 -4.28 9.34 21.21
C ARG A 90 -4.94 7.97 21.01
N MET A 91 -4.76 7.34 19.85
CA MET A 91 -5.27 5.99 19.59
C MET A 91 -4.66 4.96 20.57
N ARG A 92 -3.38 5.11 20.92
CA ARG A 92 -2.73 4.27 21.94
C ARG A 92 -3.34 4.48 23.32
N GLU A 93 -3.60 5.71 23.73
CA GLU A 93 -4.24 6.02 25.00
C GLU A 93 -5.63 5.37 25.09
N LEU A 94 -6.45 5.50 24.04
CA LEU A 94 -7.76 4.86 23.96
C LEU A 94 -7.66 3.33 24.02
N GLY A 95 -6.65 2.74 23.38
CA GLY A 95 -6.37 1.30 23.45
C GLY A 95 -6.03 0.83 24.87
N VAL A 96 -5.19 1.56 25.60
CA VAL A 96 -4.84 1.27 26.99
C VAL A 96 -6.05 1.47 27.91
N GLN A 97 -6.84 2.52 27.67
CA GLN A 97 -8.07 2.78 28.40
C GLN A 97 -9.08 1.64 28.19
N ALA A 98 -9.29 1.22 26.94
CA ALA A 98 -10.13 0.09 26.61
C ALA A 98 -9.61 -1.22 27.22
N ALA A 99 -8.30 -1.40 27.44
CA ALA A 99 -7.77 -2.62 28.06
C ALA A 99 -8.16 -2.76 29.56
N ASN A 100 -8.54 -1.68 30.24
CA ASN A 100 -8.90 -1.72 31.66
C ASN A 100 -10.25 -2.44 31.88
N GLY A 101 -10.25 -3.46 32.74
CA GLY A 101 -11.41 -4.32 33.01
C GLY A 101 -12.62 -3.61 33.66
N THR A 102 -12.45 -2.40 34.19
CA THR A 102 -13.54 -1.63 34.82
C THR A 102 -14.49 -0.98 33.81
N TYR A 103 -14.10 -0.86 32.54
CA TYR A 103 -14.97 -0.31 31.49
C TYR A 103 -15.97 -1.35 30.99
N SER A 104 -17.24 -0.93 30.88
CA SER A 104 -18.31 -1.78 30.37
C SER A 104 -18.15 -2.06 28.86
N GLY A 105 -18.89 -3.05 28.35
CA GLY A 105 -18.94 -3.31 26.91
C GLY A 105 -19.43 -2.10 26.10
N ALA A 106 -20.40 -1.34 26.63
CA ALA A 106 -20.89 -0.13 25.99
C ALA A 106 -19.82 0.97 25.92
N ASP A 107 -19.01 1.13 26.97
CA ASP A 107 -17.90 2.10 26.98
C ASP A 107 -16.83 1.73 25.94
N ARG A 108 -16.54 0.43 25.79
CA ARG A 108 -15.60 -0.05 24.77
C ARG A 108 -16.09 0.20 23.35
N VAL A 109 -17.41 0.17 23.12
CA VAL A 109 -17.99 0.54 21.82
C VAL A 109 -17.79 2.04 21.54
N ALA A 110 -18.07 2.91 22.50
CA ALA A 110 -17.86 4.36 22.35
C ALA A 110 -16.38 4.71 22.12
N LEU A 111 -15.45 4.08 22.84
CA LEU A 111 -14.01 4.24 22.62
C LEU A 111 -13.60 3.79 21.20
N ASN A 112 -14.22 2.73 20.67
CA ASN A 112 -13.97 2.25 19.31
C ASN A 112 -14.47 3.25 18.25
N GLU A 113 -15.62 3.90 18.47
CA GLU A 113 -16.11 4.96 17.58
C GLU A 113 -15.13 6.16 17.50
N GLU A 114 -14.49 6.52 18.62
CA GLU A 114 -13.44 7.54 18.66
C GLU A 114 -12.21 7.09 17.85
N VAL A 115 -11.73 5.85 18.05
CA VAL A 115 -10.64 5.25 17.25
C VAL A 115 -11.00 5.22 15.76
N GLY A 116 -12.24 4.91 15.41
CA GLY A 116 -12.74 4.93 14.04
C GLY A 116 -12.72 6.34 13.42
N SER A 117 -13.00 7.37 14.20
CA SER A 117 -12.92 8.77 13.77
C SER A 117 -11.48 9.22 13.57
N LEU A 118 -10.58 8.86 14.50
CA LEU A 118 -9.14 9.11 14.37
C LEU A 118 -8.54 8.41 13.15
N LYS A 119 -9.00 7.19 12.84
CA LYS A 119 -8.61 6.48 11.61
C LYS A 119 -9.02 7.24 10.34
N LYS A 120 -10.25 7.79 10.31
CA LYS A 120 -10.71 8.63 9.19
C LYS A 120 -9.85 9.89 9.06
N GLU A 121 -9.46 10.47 10.19
CA GLU A 121 -8.60 11.65 10.21
C GLU A 121 -7.19 11.36 9.66
N LEU A 122 -6.59 10.21 10.02
CA LEU A 122 -5.33 9.76 9.41
C LEU A 122 -5.43 9.61 7.88
N ILE A 123 -6.54 9.04 7.39
CA ILE A 123 -6.81 8.94 5.94
C ILE A 123 -6.91 10.33 5.33
N ARG A 124 -7.64 11.25 5.98
CA ARG A 124 -7.79 12.64 5.52
C ARG A 124 -6.44 13.34 5.44
N ILE A 125 -5.57 13.23 6.45
CA ILE A 125 -4.23 13.85 6.43
C ILE A 125 -3.39 13.24 5.30
N SER A 126 -3.37 11.92 5.17
CA SER A 126 -2.66 11.24 4.07
C SER A 126 -3.11 11.71 2.68
N GLU A 127 -4.40 11.99 2.50
CA GLU A 127 -4.98 12.40 1.22
C GLU A 127 -5.00 13.92 1.00
N ALA A 128 -5.01 14.73 2.07
CA ALA A 128 -5.06 16.19 1.97
C ALA A 128 -3.66 16.82 1.87
N THR A 129 -2.64 16.21 2.48
CA THR A 129 -1.27 16.75 2.49
C THR A 129 -0.67 16.67 1.09
N GLN A 130 -0.49 17.84 0.48
CA GLN A 130 0.06 18.01 -0.85
C GLN A 130 1.00 19.21 -0.94
N PHE A 131 2.03 19.10 -1.76
CA PHE A 131 2.91 20.20 -2.14
C PHE A 131 2.91 20.33 -3.66
N ASN A 132 2.60 21.52 -4.16
CA ASN A 132 2.49 21.79 -5.60
C ASN A 132 1.67 20.72 -6.36
N THR A 133 0.52 20.33 -5.81
CA THR A 133 -0.39 19.28 -6.34
C THR A 133 0.11 17.84 -6.19
N SER A 134 1.37 17.61 -5.81
CA SER A 134 1.90 16.28 -5.50
C SER A 134 1.48 15.85 -4.09
N LYS A 135 0.93 14.63 -3.96
CA LYS A 135 0.57 14.04 -2.66
C LYS A 135 1.84 13.46 -2.02
N LEU A 136 2.04 13.75 -0.74
CA LEU A 136 3.28 13.39 -0.04
C LEU A 136 3.14 12.13 0.83
N LEU A 137 1.97 11.94 1.46
CA LEU A 137 1.78 11.02 2.59
C LEU A 137 0.93 9.78 2.27
N ASN A 138 0.60 9.55 1.01
CA ASN A 138 -0.24 8.44 0.55
C ASN A 138 0.58 7.24 0.01
N GLY A 139 1.92 7.33 0.06
CA GLY A 139 2.83 6.32 -0.49
C GLY A 139 3.09 6.41 -1.99
N THR A 140 2.54 7.40 -2.70
CA THR A 140 2.88 7.61 -4.12
C THR A 140 4.17 8.41 -4.30
N PHE A 141 4.65 9.06 -3.24
CA PHE A 141 5.84 9.90 -3.26
C PHE A 141 7.10 9.07 -2.95
N GLN A 142 7.46 8.20 -3.89
CA GLN A 142 8.63 7.32 -3.78
C GLN A 142 9.69 7.72 -4.80
N ASP A 143 10.95 7.58 -4.40
CA ASP A 143 12.13 7.75 -5.26
C ASP A 143 12.15 9.04 -6.08
N THR A 144 11.64 10.13 -5.49
CA THR A 144 11.62 11.44 -6.17
C THR A 144 12.99 12.08 -6.13
N GLU A 145 13.52 12.39 -7.29
CA GLU A 145 14.89 12.87 -7.45
C GLU A 145 14.93 14.40 -7.57
N PHE A 146 15.74 15.03 -6.74
CA PHE A 146 15.99 16.47 -6.76
C PHE A 146 17.38 16.74 -7.32
N GLU A 147 17.43 17.48 -8.43
CA GLU A 147 18.67 17.96 -9.01
C GLU A 147 19.21 19.12 -8.16
N ILE A 148 20.32 18.85 -7.46
CA ILE A 148 21.03 19.82 -6.63
C ILE A 148 22.43 20.14 -7.20
N GLY A 149 22.72 19.68 -8.42
CA GLY A 149 23.93 19.97 -9.19
C GLY A 149 23.71 20.94 -10.35
N TYR A 150 24.81 21.24 -11.05
CA TYR A 150 24.78 22.01 -12.29
C TYR A 150 24.92 21.13 -13.54
N ASP A 151 25.19 19.84 -13.36
CA ASP A 151 25.41 18.83 -14.39
C ASP A 151 24.54 17.60 -14.11
N GLU A 152 24.18 16.88 -15.18
CA GLU A 152 23.28 15.72 -15.15
C GLU A 152 23.97 14.44 -14.60
N SER A 153 25.00 14.62 -13.77
CA SER A 153 25.75 13.51 -13.19
C SER A 153 24.90 12.84 -12.10
N PRO A 154 24.77 11.50 -12.08
CA PRO A 154 23.98 10.76 -11.07
C PRO A 154 24.45 10.93 -9.61
N GLN A 155 25.55 11.65 -9.38
CA GLN A 155 26.12 11.91 -8.06
C GLN A 155 25.62 13.22 -7.44
N HIS A 156 24.98 14.09 -8.23
CA HIS A 156 24.53 15.41 -7.78
C HIS A 156 23.00 15.51 -7.65
N THR A 157 22.35 14.37 -7.69
CA THR A 157 20.93 14.24 -7.40
C THR A 157 20.73 13.68 -6.01
N HIS A 158 19.63 14.08 -5.37
CA HIS A 158 19.22 13.52 -4.09
C HIS A 158 17.81 12.96 -4.18
N THR A 159 17.67 11.67 -3.86
CA THR A 159 16.37 11.00 -3.80
C THR A 159 15.71 11.19 -2.44
N LEU A 160 14.44 11.60 -2.43
CA LEU A 160 13.58 11.62 -1.26
C LEU A 160 12.39 10.69 -1.49
N SER A 161 12.15 9.82 -0.52
CA SER A 161 10.98 8.94 -0.46
C SER A 161 10.22 9.19 0.84
N ILE A 162 8.90 9.30 0.76
CA ILE A 162 8.04 9.49 1.93
C ILE A 162 7.06 8.33 1.99
N GLU A 163 7.19 7.53 3.05
CA GLU A 163 6.38 6.33 3.23
C GLU A 163 4.89 6.64 3.43
N ASN A 164 4.08 5.60 3.21
CA ASN A 164 2.64 5.68 3.33
C ASN A 164 2.20 5.69 4.80
N VAL A 165 1.49 6.74 5.23
CA VAL A 165 0.89 6.82 6.58
C VAL A 165 -0.57 6.42 6.63
N LYS A 166 -1.14 5.84 5.57
CA LYS A 166 -2.49 5.27 5.64
C LYS A 166 -2.57 4.19 6.72
N PRO A 167 -3.71 4.04 7.41
CA PRO A 167 -3.89 3.02 8.45
C PRO A 167 -3.52 1.59 8.04
N THR A 168 -3.73 1.25 6.76
CA THR A 168 -3.38 -0.06 6.19
C THR A 168 -1.88 -0.29 6.07
N ALA A 169 -1.09 0.78 5.87
CA ALA A 169 0.36 0.73 5.73
C ALA A 169 1.08 0.80 7.09
N LEU A 170 0.51 1.53 8.06
CA LEU A 170 1.03 1.63 9.44
C LEU A 170 0.88 0.34 10.27
N GLY A 171 0.45 -0.77 9.67
CA GLY A 171 0.28 -2.05 10.35
C GLY A 171 -0.88 -2.08 11.33
N ILE A 172 -1.86 -1.17 11.21
CA ILE A 172 -3.05 -1.19 12.05
C ILE A 172 -3.82 -2.48 11.72
N TRP A 173 -3.89 -3.35 12.71
CA TRP A 173 -4.59 -4.62 12.66
C TRP A 173 -6.01 -4.37 12.15
N SER A 174 -6.32 -4.92 10.98
CA SER A 174 -7.70 -5.07 10.55
C SER A 174 -8.37 -5.97 11.59
N SER A 175 -9.23 -5.39 12.43
CA SER A 175 -10.18 -6.19 13.20
C SER A 175 -11.14 -6.80 12.19
N SER A 176 -10.79 -7.99 11.70
CA SER A 176 -11.75 -8.87 11.07
C SER A 176 -12.62 -9.35 12.22
N SER A 177 -13.78 -8.71 12.39
CA SER A 177 -14.90 -9.41 13.02
C SER A 177 -15.00 -10.74 12.30
N GLN A 178 -14.85 -11.84 13.04
CA GLN A 178 -15.11 -13.15 12.47
C GLN A 178 -16.52 -13.05 11.91
N LEU A 179 -16.68 -13.30 10.59
CA LEU A 179 -18.03 -13.48 10.06
C LEU A 179 -18.64 -14.60 10.90
N GLU A 180 -19.71 -14.29 11.62
CA GLU A 180 -20.50 -15.30 12.30
C GLU A 180 -20.82 -16.39 11.28
N LYS A 181 -20.26 -17.59 11.46
CA LYS A 181 -20.60 -18.73 10.61
C LYS A 181 -22.12 -18.89 10.72
N THR A 182 -22.81 -18.52 9.65
CA THR A 182 -24.26 -18.50 9.59
C THR A 182 -24.68 -19.48 8.52
N ALA A 183 -25.49 -20.47 8.91
CA ALA A 183 -26.10 -21.39 7.98
C ALA A 183 -27.60 -21.15 7.93
N THR A 184 -28.14 -21.08 6.71
CA THR A 184 -29.59 -21.08 6.50
C THR A 184 -30.01 -22.50 6.19
N ALA A 185 -30.99 -23.03 6.92
CA ALA A 185 -31.55 -24.34 6.66
C ALA A 185 -32.38 -24.30 5.37
N ALA A 186 -32.04 -25.19 4.43
CA ALA A 186 -32.84 -25.45 3.25
C ALA A 186 -33.99 -26.42 3.56
N SER A 187 -33.69 -27.46 4.35
CA SER A 187 -34.65 -28.47 4.77
C SER A 187 -34.13 -29.23 5.99
N SER A 188 -35.02 -29.66 6.88
CA SER A 188 -34.75 -30.80 7.76
C SER A 188 -35.31 -32.05 7.08
N ILE A 189 -34.45 -33.01 6.76
CA ILE A 189 -34.84 -34.29 6.17
C ILE A 189 -34.19 -35.37 7.03
N ASP A 190 -35.01 -36.34 7.42
CA ASP A 190 -34.63 -37.49 8.23
C ASP A 190 -34.42 -37.20 9.74
N ALA A 191 -34.59 -38.24 10.55
CA ALA A 191 -34.54 -38.15 12.00
C ALA A 191 -33.18 -37.61 12.47
N GLY A 192 -33.09 -36.31 12.75
CA GLY A 192 -31.96 -35.68 13.42
C GLY A 192 -30.94 -34.92 12.55
N THR A 193 -31.14 -34.77 11.23
CA THR A 193 -30.19 -34.04 10.37
C THR A 193 -30.78 -32.74 9.79
N ILE A 194 -30.05 -31.64 9.92
CA ILE A 194 -30.36 -30.35 9.29
C ILE A 194 -29.56 -30.20 8.00
N THR A 195 -30.23 -29.90 6.88
CA THR A 195 -29.59 -29.59 5.60
C THR A 195 -29.60 -28.08 5.33
N THR A 196 -28.47 -27.52 4.94
CA THR A 196 -28.28 -26.08 4.71
C THR A 196 -28.33 -25.73 3.22
N SER A 197 -28.72 -24.50 2.90
CA SER A 197 -28.81 -24.00 1.52
C SER A 197 -27.45 -23.73 0.86
N ALA A 198 -26.40 -23.64 1.67
CA ALA A 198 -25.02 -23.44 1.26
C ALA A 198 -24.08 -24.09 2.29
N THR A 199 -22.80 -24.20 1.95
CA THR A 199 -21.80 -24.80 2.85
C THR A 199 -21.67 -24.01 4.15
N HIS A 200 -21.87 -24.67 5.29
CA HIS A 200 -21.98 -24.01 6.58
C HIS A 200 -20.64 -23.82 7.32
N GLY A 201 -19.65 -24.67 7.05
CA GLY A 201 -18.31 -24.56 7.65
C GLY A 201 -18.23 -24.80 9.16
N PHE A 202 -19.32 -25.19 9.83
CA PHE A 202 -19.32 -25.64 11.23
C PHE A 202 -18.51 -26.92 11.47
N GLU A 203 -18.01 -27.09 12.68
CA GLU A 203 -17.30 -28.27 13.18
C GLU A 203 -18.10 -28.97 14.29
N SER A 204 -17.82 -30.27 14.52
CA SER A 204 -18.45 -31.02 15.60
C SER A 204 -18.05 -30.43 16.95
N GLY A 205 -19.04 -30.11 17.78
CA GLY A 205 -18.85 -29.44 19.06
C GLY A 205 -19.11 -27.92 19.07
N ASP A 206 -19.29 -27.30 17.91
CA ASP A 206 -19.68 -25.88 17.81
C ASP A 206 -21.03 -25.63 18.49
N ILE A 207 -21.16 -24.51 19.21
CA ILE A 207 -22.43 -24.06 19.79
C ILE A 207 -23.06 -23.06 18.84
N VAL A 208 -24.27 -23.34 18.39
CA VAL A 208 -25.06 -22.48 17.52
C VAL A 208 -26.32 -22.02 18.21
N THR A 209 -26.71 -20.77 17.97
CA THR A 209 -28.03 -20.28 18.32
C THR A 209 -28.96 -20.48 17.14
N TYR A 210 -30.12 -21.09 17.42
CA TYR A 210 -31.16 -21.30 16.41
C TYR A 210 -32.13 -20.11 16.40
N GLU A 211 -32.36 -19.54 15.23
CA GLU A 211 -33.28 -18.42 15.02
C GLU A 211 -34.28 -18.72 13.90
N VAL A 212 -35.53 -18.34 14.10
CA VAL A 212 -36.58 -18.40 13.08
C VAL A 212 -36.86 -16.98 12.58
N PRO A 213 -36.41 -16.60 11.37
CA PRO A 213 -36.73 -15.31 10.78
C PRO A 213 -38.24 -15.18 10.50
N ALA A 214 -38.75 -13.95 10.54
CA ALA A 214 -40.15 -13.67 10.20
C ALA A 214 -40.49 -14.21 8.79
N GLY A 215 -41.48 -15.10 8.71
CA GLY A 215 -41.92 -15.74 7.47
C GLY A 215 -41.31 -17.12 7.17
N SER A 216 -40.44 -17.65 8.03
CA SER A 216 -39.89 -19.01 7.91
C SER A 216 -40.70 -20.02 8.72
N THR A 217 -40.76 -21.27 8.26
CA THR A 217 -41.37 -22.36 9.03
C THR A 217 -40.38 -22.86 10.08
N PRO A 218 -40.73 -22.95 11.38
CA PRO A 218 -39.83 -23.48 12.39
C PRO A 218 -39.57 -24.98 12.15
N VAL A 219 -38.36 -25.43 12.48
CA VAL A 219 -38.03 -26.85 12.65
C VAL A 219 -38.75 -27.38 13.91
N SER A 220 -39.44 -28.52 13.78
CA SER A 220 -40.10 -29.16 14.92
C SER A 220 -39.07 -29.59 15.98
N GLY A 221 -39.34 -29.34 17.27
CA GLY A 221 -38.44 -29.72 18.37
C GLY A 221 -37.33 -28.72 18.72
N LEU A 222 -37.08 -27.69 17.89
CA LEU A 222 -36.15 -26.60 18.21
C LEU A 222 -36.91 -25.35 18.68
N VAL A 223 -36.35 -24.64 19.65
CA VAL A 223 -36.90 -23.40 20.21
C VAL A 223 -36.06 -22.22 19.75
N SER A 224 -36.67 -21.25 19.06
CA SER A 224 -35.97 -20.04 18.62
C SER A 224 -35.32 -19.31 19.80
N GLY A 225 -34.08 -18.87 19.62
CA GLY A 225 -33.26 -18.21 20.64
C GLY A 225 -32.55 -19.16 21.61
N ARG A 226 -32.73 -20.48 21.50
CA ARG A 226 -31.93 -21.46 22.27
C ARG A 226 -30.65 -21.82 21.54
N GLN A 227 -29.65 -22.18 22.35
CA GLN A 227 -28.38 -22.70 21.90
C GLN A 227 -28.45 -24.21 21.78
N TYR A 228 -27.77 -24.75 20.77
CA TYR A 228 -27.65 -26.17 20.47
C TYR A 228 -26.20 -26.46 20.08
N LYS A 229 -25.76 -27.68 20.34
CA LYS A 229 -24.41 -28.13 20.00
C LYS A 229 -24.45 -28.96 18.73
N ILE A 230 -23.53 -28.68 17.81
CA ILE A 230 -23.38 -29.42 16.56
C ILE A 230 -22.72 -30.77 16.82
N VAL A 231 -23.30 -31.82 16.25
CA VAL A 231 -22.81 -33.19 16.32
C VAL A 231 -22.79 -33.83 14.93
N GLU A 232 -22.09 -34.95 14.81
CA GLU A 232 -22.15 -35.79 13.62
C GLU A 232 -23.58 -36.31 13.38
N PRO A 233 -24.01 -36.56 12.12
CA PRO A 233 -23.22 -36.53 10.89
C PRO A 233 -22.91 -35.11 10.41
N LEU A 234 -21.64 -34.84 10.10
CA LEU A 234 -21.17 -33.54 9.59
C LEU A 234 -20.68 -33.69 8.15
N ALA A 235 -21.34 -33.00 7.21
CA ALA A 235 -20.87 -32.87 5.83
C ALA A 235 -20.84 -31.39 5.45
N ALA A 236 -20.55 -31.08 4.18
CA ALA A 236 -20.45 -29.69 3.74
C ALA A 236 -21.76 -28.91 3.92
N ASN A 237 -22.91 -29.58 3.79
CA ASN A 237 -24.26 -28.99 3.82
C ASN A 237 -25.19 -29.66 4.85
N THR A 238 -24.69 -30.53 5.73
CA THR A 238 -25.53 -31.26 6.69
C THR A 238 -24.87 -31.35 8.05
N PHE A 239 -25.65 -31.17 9.11
CA PHE A 239 -25.19 -31.34 10.49
C PHE A 239 -26.29 -31.88 11.40
N GLY A 240 -25.91 -32.59 12.47
CA GLY A 240 -26.80 -32.99 13.56
C GLY A 240 -26.78 -31.99 14.71
N LEU A 241 -27.79 -32.02 15.58
CA LEU A 241 -27.88 -31.16 16.77
C LEU A 241 -28.16 -31.98 18.03
N THR A 242 -27.53 -31.59 19.14
CA THR A 242 -27.85 -32.04 20.50
C THR A 242 -28.12 -30.83 21.40
N ASP A 243 -28.80 -31.06 22.52
CA ASP A 243 -28.85 -30.08 23.60
C ASP A 243 -27.43 -29.82 24.15
N VAL A 244 -27.16 -28.58 24.58
CA VAL A 244 -25.84 -28.12 25.03
C VAL A 244 -25.38 -28.88 26.28
N GLU A 245 -26.33 -29.28 27.12
CA GLU A 245 -26.09 -29.95 28.40
C GLU A 245 -25.95 -31.49 28.29
N ASN A 246 -26.14 -32.06 27.09
CA ASN A 246 -26.09 -33.51 26.94
C ASN A 246 -24.64 -33.98 26.72
N THR A 247 -24.13 -34.84 27.60
CA THR A 247 -22.80 -35.45 27.46
C THR A 247 -22.86 -36.56 26.41
N PRO A 248 -21.92 -36.63 25.44
CA PRO A 248 -21.87 -37.73 24.48
C PRO A 248 -21.74 -39.06 25.22
N ASN A 249 -22.76 -39.92 25.12
CA ASN A 249 -22.53 -41.35 25.31
C ASN A 249 -21.74 -41.87 24.10
N ASN A 250 -21.02 -42.99 24.24
CA ASN A 250 -20.10 -43.53 23.22
C ASN A 250 -20.79 -44.03 21.93
N ASN A 251 -22.03 -43.61 21.66
CA ASN A 251 -22.80 -43.93 20.47
C ASN A 251 -23.24 -42.60 19.80
N PRO A 252 -22.73 -42.26 18.59
CA PRO A 252 -23.02 -40.98 17.95
C PRO A 252 -24.51 -40.78 17.61
N ASP A 253 -25.28 -41.86 17.50
CA ASP A 253 -26.70 -41.82 17.10
C ASP A 253 -27.66 -41.57 18.29
N ASP A 254 -27.24 -41.79 19.54
CA ASP A 254 -28.14 -41.75 20.72
C ASP A 254 -28.40 -40.34 21.26
N ASN A 255 -27.68 -39.32 20.79
CA ASN A 255 -27.74 -37.96 21.32
C ASN A 255 -28.21 -36.90 20.33
N ILE A 256 -28.61 -37.29 19.12
CA ILE A 256 -29.15 -36.38 18.12
C ILE A 256 -30.61 -36.08 18.48
N ILE A 257 -31.01 -34.80 18.49
CA ILE A 257 -32.41 -34.39 18.66
C ILE A 257 -33.21 -34.98 17.50
N ALA A 258 -33.98 -36.03 17.77
CA ALA A 258 -34.92 -36.58 16.80
C ALA A 258 -36.02 -35.56 16.55
N PHE A 259 -36.06 -35.01 15.35
CA PHE A 259 -37.19 -34.22 14.88
C PHE A 259 -38.37 -35.17 14.66
N ASP A 260 -39.55 -34.80 15.15
CA ASP A 260 -40.81 -35.53 14.90
C ASP A 260 -40.87 -35.90 13.42
N GLY A 261 -41.02 -37.20 13.13
CA GLY A 261 -40.89 -37.85 11.82
C GLY A 261 -41.97 -37.45 10.80
N ALA A 262 -42.30 -36.18 10.72
CA ALA A 262 -43.16 -35.63 9.70
C ALA A 262 -42.40 -35.62 8.37
N ALA A 263 -42.89 -36.39 7.40
CA ALA A 263 -42.41 -36.47 6.00
C ALA A 263 -42.59 -35.15 5.20
N THR A 264 -42.81 -34.03 5.88
CA THR A 264 -42.99 -32.70 5.32
C THR A 264 -41.85 -31.81 5.77
N PHE A 265 -41.16 -31.20 4.81
CA PHE A 265 -40.07 -30.25 5.02
C PHE A 265 -40.44 -29.18 6.05
N THR A 266 -39.91 -29.26 7.27
CA THR A 266 -40.01 -28.18 8.27
C THR A 266 -38.66 -27.48 8.40
N GLY A 267 -38.63 -26.19 8.72
CA GLY A 267 -37.37 -25.44 8.92
C GLY A 267 -36.81 -24.68 7.72
N ALA A 268 -37.47 -24.64 6.57
CA ALA A 268 -36.94 -23.88 5.43
C ALA A 268 -36.84 -22.38 5.78
N GLY A 269 -35.64 -21.82 5.65
CA GLY A 269 -35.35 -20.40 5.95
C GLY A 269 -34.89 -20.11 7.38
N THR A 270 -34.88 -21.09 8.29
CA THR A 270 -34.36 -20.88 9.66
C THR A 270 -32.84 -20.70 9.64
N LYS A 271 -32.30 -19.93 10.58
CA LYS A 271 -30.87 -19.61 10.65
C LYS A 271 -30.22 -20.24 11.87
N PHE A 272 -29.00 -20.68 11.69
CA PHE A 272 -28.08 -21.09 12.74
C PHE A 272 -26.87 -20.20 12.64
N HIS A 273 -26.58 -19.45 13.70
CA HIS A 273 -25.37 -18.66 13.79
C HIS A 273 -24.55 -19.16 14.97
N LEU A 274 -23.22 -19.12 14.87
CA LEU A 274 -22.36 -19.45 15.99
C LEU A 274 -22.78 -18.59 17.19
N ALA A 275 -22.91 -19.19 18.37
CA ALA A 275 -23.22 -18.44 19.56
C ALA A 275 -22.00 -17.57 19.87
N ASN A 276 -21.98 -16.31 19.44
CA ASN A 276 -20.87 -15.48 19.85
C ASN A 276 -20.84 -15.34 21.37
N ILE A 277 -19.62 -15.28 21.88
CA ILE A 277 -19.32 -14.90 23.25
C ILE A 277 -20.17 -13.67 23.55
N ALA A 278 -21.03 -13.78 24.56
CA ALA A 278 -21.92 -12.72 24.99
C ALA A 278 -21.16 -11.38 25.03
N GLY A 279 -21.50 -10.45 24.14
CA GLY A 279 -20.93 -9.10 24.11
C GLY A 279 -20.10 -8.68 22.89
N SER A 280 -20.01 -9.47 21.81
CA SER A 280 -19.39 -8.99 20.56
C SER A 280 -20.39 -8.15 19.72
N PRO A 281 -19.98 -6.99 19.17
CA PRO A 281 -20.87 -6.13 18.38
C PRO A 281 -21.27 -6.81 17.05
N SER A 282 -22.56 -7.10 16.90
CA SER A 282 -23.18 -7.49 15.64
C SER A 282 -23.20 -6.30 14.68
N THR A 283 -22.49 -6.38 13.56
CA THR A 283 -22.66 -5.45 12.44
C THR A 283 -23.33 -6.17 11.28
N THR A 284 -24.38 -5.53 10.76
CA THR A 284 -25.19 -6.00 9.64
C THR A 284 -24.32 -6.18 8.40
N ALA A 285 -24.37 -7.38 7.83
CA ALA A 285 -23.53 -7.80 6.72
C ALA A 285 -23.60 -6.85 5.51
N SER A 286 -22.45 -6.30 5.12
CA SER A 286 -22.22 -5.85 3.74
C SER A 286 -21.77 -7.06 2.93
N ASN A 287 -22.51 -7.39 1.87
CA ASN A 287 -22.20 -8.47 0.94
C ASN A 287 -20.78 -8.32 0.38
N SER A 288 -19.85 -9.12 0.88
CA SER A 288 -18.59 -9.42 0.20
C SER A 288 -18.41 -10.93 0.16
N THR A 289 -18.67 -11.50 -1.01
CA THR A 289 -18.74 -12.93 -1.33
C THR A 289 -17.38 -13.62 -1.46
N THR A 290 -16.39 -13.22 -0.67
CA THR A 290 -15.07 -13.86 -0.68
C THR A 290 -14.70 -14.27 0.73
N ALA A 291 -15.14 -15.47 1.09
CA ALA A 291 -14.57 -16.22 2.19
C ALA A 291 -13.04 -16.28 2.02
N LEU A 292 -12.31 -16.00 3.11
CA LEU A 292 -10.89 -16.35 3.22
C LEU A 292 -10.78 -17.87 3.13
N ASN A 293 -10.58 -18.36 1.91
CA ASN A 293 -10.09 -19.70 1.68
C ASN A 293 -8.57 -19.67 1.86
N SER A 294 -8.05 -20.59 2.66
CA SER A 294 -6.65 -21.05 2.68
C SER A 294 -5.57 -20.11 3.24
N LEU A 295 -5.17 -20.39 4.49
CA LEU A 295 -3.80 -20.17 4.97
C LEU A 295 -2.90 -21.41 4.75
N THR A 296 -3.28 -22.30 3.83
CA THR A 296 -2.56 -23.53 3.50
C THR A 296 -2.31 -23.56 1.99
N ASN A 297 -1.15 -23.00 1.60
CA ASN A 297 -0.65 -22.71 0.25
C ASN A 297 -1.03 -21.32 -0.26
N LYS A 298 -0.23 -20.31 0.11
CA LYS A 298 -0.19 -19.04 -0.64
C LYS A 298 0.80 -19.21 -1.78
N ASP A 299 0.37 -18.92 -3.00
CA ASP A 299 1.29 -18.76 -4.11
C ASP A 299 2.37 -17.72 -3.74
N GLU A 300 3.64 -18.06 -3.96
CA GLU A 300 4.74 -17.11 -3.89
C GLU A 300 4.78 -16.30 -5.19
N THR A 301 5.13 -15.01 -5.09
CA THR A 301 5.15 -14.11 -6.26
C THR A 301 6.56 -13.64 -6.56
N LEU A 302 6.98 -13.72 -7.82
CA LEU A 302 8.21 -13.16 -8.35
C LEU A 302 7.90 -12.08 -9.38
N LYS A 303 8.42 -10.86 -9.16
CA LYS A 303 8.28 -9.76 -10.12
C LYS A 303 9.50 -9.74 -11.06
N VAL A 304 9.24 -9.82 -12.36
CA VAL A 304 10.26 -9.82 -13.41
C VAL A 304 10.22 -8.50 -14.15
N TYR A 305 11.37 -7.85 -14.26
CA TYR A 305 11.57 -6.64 -15.05
C TYR A 305 12.30 -7.01 -16.34
N GLY A 306 11.65 -6.81 -17.48
CA GLY A 306 12.25 -7.03 -18.78
C GLY A 306 12.26 -5.77 -19.64
N TYR A 307 12.82 -5.87 -20.85
CA TYR A 307 12.98 -4.73 -21.75
C TYR A 307 11.67 -4.32 -22.46
N VAL A 308 10.65 -5.18 -22.45
CA VAL A 308 9.32 -4.90 -23.02
C VAL A 308 8.34 -4.41 -21.95
N GLY A 309 8.50 -4.85 -20.70
CA GLY A 309 7.63 -4.50 -19.58
C GLY A 309 7.92 -5.33 -18.33
N ASP A 310 7.15 -5.10 -17.27
CA ASP A 310 7.20 -5.87 -16.03
C ASP A 310 5.98 -6.79 -15.86
N ALA A 311 6.17 -7.93 -15.20
CA ALA A 311 5.10 -8.84 -14.84
C ALA A 311 5.34 -9.47 -13.47
N THR A 312 4.27 -9.65 -12.70
CA THR A 312 4.26 -10.43 -11.45
C THR A 312 3.79 -11.84 -11.75
N ILE A 313 4.64 -12.83 -11.48
CA ILE A 313 4.37 -14.24 -11.73
C ILE A 313 4.11 -14.92 -10.38
N SER A 314 2.97 -15.60 -10.27
CA SER A 314 2.61 -16.41 -9.11
C SER A 314 2.92 -17.88 -9.36
N TYR A 315 3.54 -18.55 -8.38
CA TYR A 315 3.81 -19.99 -8.42
C TYR A 315 3.55 -20.62 -7.04
N ALA A 316 3.25 -21.91 -7.02
CA ALA A 316 2.94 -22.62 -5.77
C ALA A 316 4.16 -22.69 -4.82
N THR A 317 3.92 -22.66 -3.51
CA THR A 317 4.96 -22.85 -2.50
C THR A 317 5.67 -24.20 -2.70
N GLY A 318 7.00 -24.20 -2.87
CA GLY A 318 7.79 -25.41 -3.10
C GLY A 318 7.97 -25.81 -4.58
N ALA A 319 7.61 -24.94 -5.53
CA ALA A 319 7.85 -25.16 -6.95
C ALA A 319 9.35 -25.42 -7.26
N THR A 320 9.60 -26.39 -8.14
CA THR A 320 10.94 -26.71 -8.63
C THR A 320 11.47 -25.60 -9.55
N SER A 321 12.80 -25.50 -9.69
CA SER A 321 13.42 -24.52 -10.59
C SER A 321 12.92 -24.62 -12.04
N LYS A 322 12.47 -25.80 -12.47
CA LYS A 322 11.86 -26.02 -13.78
C LYS A 322 10.52 -25.31 -13.91
N GLU A 323 9.62 -25.49 -12.95
CA GLU A 323 8.27 -24.89 -12.95
C GLU A 323 8.34 -23.36 -12.89
N ILE A 324 9.29 -22.82 -12.11
CA ILE A 324 9.53 -21.37 -12.05
C ILE A 324 10.02 -20.85 -13.41
N SER A 325 10.94 -21.56 -14.08
CA SER A 325 11.46 -21.16 -15.39
C SER A 325 10.41 -21.20 -16.51
N GLU A 326 9.48 -22.16 -16.45
CA GLU A 326 8.35 -22.24 -17.37
C GLU A 326 7.36 -21.10 -17.15
N ALA A 327 7.07 -20.75 -15.90
CA ALA A 327 6.18 -19.64 -15.56
C ALA A 327 6.74 -18.28 -16.00
N ILE A 328 8.06 -18.08 -15.92
CA ILE A 328 8.73 -16.88 -16.46
C ILE A 328 8.65 -16.84 -17.98
N THR A 329 8.95 -17.95 -18.64
CA THR A 329 8.94 -18.03 -20.11
C THR A 329 7.53 -17.88 -20.68
N ALA A 330 6.49 -18.29 -19.96
CA ALA A 330 5.10 -18.07 -20.36
C ALA A 330 4.73 -16.57 -20.44
N GLN A 331 5.44 -15.70 -19.70
CA GLN A 331 5.24 -14.25 -19.72
C GLN A 331 6.26 -13.52 -20.63
N SER A 332 6.95 -14.24 -21.53
CA SER A 332 7.96 -13.65 -22.41
C SER A 332 7.38 -12.65 -23.41
N SER A 333 6.11 -12.77 -23.79
CA SER A 333 5.42 -11.79 -24.65
C SER A 333 5.23 -10.44 -23.98
N THR A 334 5.14 -10.44 -22.65
CA THR A 334 4.84 -9.24 -21.84
C THR A 334 6.13 -8.61 -21.31
N THR A 335 7.08 -9.45 -20.88
CA THR A 335 8.33 -8.99 -20.27
C THR A 335 9.50 -8.95 -21.25
N GLY A 336 9.51 -9.80 -22.28
CA GLY A 336 10.66 -10.03 -23.16
C GLY A 336 11.71 -10.97 -22.57
N VAL A 337 11.50 -11.53 -21.37
CA VAL A 337 12.46 -12.41 -20.69
C VAL A 337 12.11 -13.88 -20.91
N THR A 338 13.12 -14.72 -21.16
CA THR A 338 13.01 -16.19 -21.23
C THR A 338 13.93 -16.84 -20.22
N ALA A 339 13.49 -17.89 -19.54
CA ALA A 339 14.27 -18.61 -18.54
C ALA A 339 14.34 -20.11 -18.86
N TYR A 340 15.45 -20.77 -18.52
CA TYR A 340 15.60 -22.22 -18.62
C TYR A 340 16.22 -22.76 -17.34
N ALA A 341 15.83 -23.97 -16.93
CA ALA A 341 16.42 -24.67 -15.80
C ALA A 341 16.87 -26.06 -16.22
N GLU A 342 18.08 -26.44 -15.86
CA GLU A 342 18.66 -27.77 -16.10
C GLU A 342 19.08 -28.41 -14.78
N THR A 343 18.89 -29.72 -14.65
CA THR A 343 19.36 -30.50 -13.50
C THR A 343 20.62 -31.24 -13.89
N ASN A 344 21.77 -30.86 -13.32
CA ASN A 344 23.03 -31.56 -13.52
C ASN A 344 23.13 -32.73 -12.55
N ALA A 345 22.98 -33.95 -13.06
CA ALA A 345 23.29 -35.17 -12.29
C ALA A 345 24.81 -35.31 -12.16
N ARG A 346 25.29 -35.60 -10.95
CA ARG A 346 26.67 -36.06 -10.70
C ARG A 346 26.74 -37.57 -10.78
#